data_AF-A0A0F5INB0-F1
#
_entry.id   AF-A0A0F5INB0-F1
#
_cell.length_a   1.000
_cell.length_b   1.000
_cell.length_c   1.000
_cell.angle_alpha   90.00
_cell.angle_beta   90.00
_cell.angle_gamma   90.00
#
_symmetry.space_group_name_H-M   'P 1'
#
loop_
_entity.id
_entity.type
_entity.pdbx_description
1 polymer ?
#
loop_
_entity_poly.entity_id
_entity_poly.type
_entity_poly.pdbx_seq_one_letter_code
_entity_poly.pdbx_strand_id
1 'polypeptide(L)'
;MKTFILVWVGLLPLLLFAACEKEELVPVETEKPAETPDDGGSGVVPEGYFVVTFSPESGMTRTPVSGLDGRVRHLRYLVYNESGTFVKEKEVLPLTSGTTTWPLSAIRDTLPRGVYTAVFLGNTDKNLFPYPVTGGGQGVADVLLNYKGQMSDARIVLPNGPFSDTSEYYEAKVSFSPAAPNPNIVLQRIIGMFRVHRNFVDAQTALNQLVNNIVTQIQYKNYIQTTVGGSVTTPGSLRYLLNRIPALSLLDNAVNIVADALLIPVVDTLYNSLLKELVNQIGRALTGNANQQGALSGIGVLLNPWVGDSARTAVVSINNFPKSVDLSNNVTAYYTGVNRFRFNFTGGNVYSEKDILIRGFHGSFDVRRISAIRDGLISGFLIENTIDGPLLLNGAFIDITDPVTANVATNMRYKADYSFVDLGLKSYTQQTDGNHSLTLSVKLGNIANIDGILGGIPLLSAILSTVLTPIKNITVSVPVNLPLLGVNNLQLSGSWSAVTSY
;
A
#
# COMPACT_ATOMS: atom_id res chain seq x y z
N MET A 1 -37.83 -33.25 -20.41
CA MET A 1 -38.92 -32.96 -21.39
C MET A 1 -39.85 -31.91 -20.80
N LYS A 2 -40.32 -31.00 -21.67
CA LYS A 2 -41.20 -29.84 -21.45
C LYS A 2 -40.50 -28.51 -21.12
N THR A 3 -39.90 -28.02 -22.19
CA THR A 3 -39.69 -26.63 -22.62
C THR A 3 -40.89 -25.72 -22.32
N PHE A 4 -40.61 -24.49 -21.89
CA PHE A 4 -41.48 -23.34 -22.14
C PHE A 4 -40.63 -22.19 -22.68
N ILE A 5 -40.91 -21.86 -23.94
CA ILE A 5 -40.39 -20.72 -24.70
C ILE A 5 -41.44 -19.62 -24.57
N LEU A 6 -41.02 -18.40 -24.23
CA LEU A 6 -41.84 -17.21 -24.38
C LEU A 6 -41.04 -16.15 -25.14
N VAL A 7 -41.30 -16.12 -26.44
CA VAL A 7 -40.96 -15.06 -27.39
C VAL A 7 -41.95 -13.92 -27.18
N TRP A 8 -41.46 -12.71 -26.93
CA TRP A 8 -42.24 -11.50 -27.13
C TRP A 8 -41.46 -10.55 -28.04
N VAL A 9 -41.91 -10.53 -29.29
CA VAL A 9 -41.70 -9.48 -30.27
C VAL A 9 -42.63 -8.33 -29.87
N GLY A 10 -42.08 -7.13 -29.67
CA GLY A 10 -42.84 -5.95 -29.25
C GLY A 10 -42.19 -4.68 -29.76
N LEU A 11 -42.82 -4.12 -30.79
CA LEU A 11 -42.50 -2.93 -31.57
C LEU A 11 -42.23 -1.66 -30.74
N LEU A 12 -41.36 -0.81 -31.30
CA LEU A 12 -41.12 0.60 -30.96
C LEU A 12 -42.42 1.42 -30.78
N PRO A 13 -42.37 2.53 -30.03
CA PRO A 13 -42.47 3.81 -30.74
C PRO A 13 -41.42 4.85 -30.30
N LEU A 14 -40.94 5.57 -31.33
CA LEU A 14 -40.25 6.84 -31.23
C LEU A 14 -41.08 7.85 -30.42
N LEU A 15 -40.46 8.48 -29.43
CA LEU A 15 -40.92 9.76 -28.90
C LEU A 15 -39.82 10.79 -29.14
N LEU A 16 -40.03 11.53 -30.24
CA LEU A 16 -39.40 12.80 -30.54
C LEU A 16 -40.03 13.86 -29.63
N PHE A 17 -39.23 14.48 -28.76
CA PHE A 17 -39.57 15.79 -28.22
C PHE A 17 -38.66 16.83 -28.86
N ALA A 18 -39.25 17.60 -29.77
CA ALA A 18 -38.74 18.87 -30.23
C ALA A 18 -38.95 19.91 -29.13
N ALA A 19 -37.88 20.59 -28.73
CA ALA A 19 -37.95 21.93 -28.18
C ALA A 19 -37.12 22.82 -29.11
N CYS A 20 -37.85 23.67 -29.83
CA CYS A 20 -37.38 24.63 -30.80
C CYS A 20 -37.16 25.93 -30.03
N GLU A 21 -35.91 26.36 -29.84
CA GLU A 21 -35.61 27.76 -29.57
C GLU A 21 -35.00 28.36 -30.84
N LYS A 22 -35.62 29.45 -31.25
CA LYS A 22 -35.55 30.08 -32.56
C LYS A 22 -34.62 31.28 -32.42
N GLU A 23 -33.38 31.15 -32.86
CA GLU A 23 -32.48 32.30 -33.00
C GLU A 23 -32.41 32.76 -34.45
N GLU A 24 -32.59 34.06 -34.61
CA GLU A 24 -32.84 34.79 -35.84
C GLU A 24 -31.56 34.85 -36.69
N LEU A 25 -31.65 34.39 -37.94
CA LEU A 25 -30.58 34.46 -38.93
C LEU A 25 -30.44 35.90 -39.44
N VAL A 26 -29.27 36.51 -39.21
CA VAL A 26 -28.76 37.65 -40.01
C VAL A 26 -27.48 37.17 -40.70
N PRO A 27 -27.35 37.35 -42.03
CA PRO A 27 -26.29 36.72 -42.82
C PRO A 27 -25.00 37.53 -42.76
N VAL A 28 -23.88 36.86 -42.53
CA VAL A 28 -22.56 37.37 -42.91
C VAL A 28 -21.87 36.27 -43.71
N GLU A 29 -21.74 36.51 -45.02
CA GLU A 29 -20.85 35.78 -45.89
C GLU A 29 -19.43 35.85 -45.35
N THR A 30 -18.82 34.70 -45.12
CA THR A 30 -17.38 34.51 -45.32
C THR A 30 -17.19 33.06 -45.73
N GLU A 31 -16.88 32.88 -47.01
CA GLU A 31 -16.50 31.58 -47.57
C GLU A 31 -15.40 30.94 -46.72
N LYS A 32 -15.70 29.75 -46.19
CA LYS A 32 -14.70 28.83 -45.64
C LYS A 32 -14.00 28.15 -46.83
N PRO A 33 -12.67 28.23 -46.99
CA PRO A 33 -11.99 27.38 -47.97
C PRO A 33 -12.11 25.92 -47.52
N ALA A 34 -12.47 25.05 -48.46
CA ALA A 34 -12.49 23.62 -48.26
C ALA A 34 -11.09 23.12 -47.84
N GLU A 35 -11.04 22.30 -46.79
CA GLU A 35 -9.83 21.57 -46.39
C GLU A 35 -9.62 20.40 -47.35
N THR A 36 -8.58 20.49 -48.18
CA THR A 36 -8.07 19.36 -48.98
C THR A 36 -7.12 18.50 -48.14
N PRO A 37 -7.11 17.17 -48.29
CA PRO A 37 -6.05 16.32 -47.74
C PRO A 37 -4.73 16.64 -48.46
N ASP A 38 -3.66 16.92 -47.71
CA ASP A 38 -2.36 17.28 -48.27
C ASP A 38 -1.52 16.02 -48.59
N ASP A 39 -1.66 15.53 -49.83
CA ASP A 39 -0.78 14.54 -50.46
C ASP A 39 0.51 15.23 -50.92
N GLY A 40 1.51 15.36 -50.04
CA GLY A 40 2.95 15.36 -50.36
C GLY A 40 3.49 16.28 -51.49
N GLY A 41 2.73 17.29 -51.94
CA GLY A 41 3.05 18.13 -53.09
C GLY A 41 3.49 19.53 -52.68
N SER A 42 4.44 20.09 -53.43
CA SER A 42 4.88 21.49 -53.35
C SER A 42 3.70 22.46 -53.63
N GLY A 43 2.84 22.69 -52.65
CA GLY A 43 1.86 23.78 -52.67
C GLY A 43 2.59 25.12 -52.61
N VAL A 44 2.20 26.07 -53.46
CA VAL A 44 2.70 27.44 -53.40
C VAL A 44 2.30 28.02 -52.04
N VAL A 45 3.28 28.31 -51.18
CA VAL A 45 3.06 28.94 -49.88
C VAL A 45 2.48 30.34 -50.14
N PRO A 46 1.29 30.68 -49.58
CA PRO A 46 0.69 31.99 -49.81
C PRO A 46 1.61 33.13 -49.41
N GLU A 47 1.49 34.28 -50.10
CA GLU A 47 2.27 35.47 -49.76
C GLU A 47 2.00 35.89 -48.31
N GLY A 48 3.06 36.15 -47.55
CA GLY A 48 2.96 36.47 -46.12
C GLY A 48 2.91 35.26 -45.18
N TYR A 49 3.04 34.03 -45.68
CA TYR A 49 3.07 32.79 -44.89
C TYR A 49 4.43 32.08 -44.98
N PHE A 50 4.66 31.12 -44.08
CA PHE A 50 5.77 30.18 -44.12
C PHE A 50 5.31 28.78 -43.68
N VAL A 51 6.08 27.76 -44.07
CA VAL A 51 5.84 26.37 -43.66
C VAL A 51 6.75 26.02 -42.50
N VAL A 52 6.17 25.52 -41.40
CA VAL A 52 6.90 24.89 -40.30
C VAL A 52 6.91 23.38 -40.51
N THR A 53 8.06 22.73 -40.27
CA THR A 53 8.19 21.28 -40.29
C THR A 53 8.67 20.79 -38.93
N PHE A 54 7.78 20.15 -38.18
CA PHE A 54 8.10 19.48 -36.92
C PHE A 54 8.67 18.10 -37.23
N SER A 55 9.95 17.91 -36.96
CA SER A 55 10.65 16.65 -37.21
C SER A 55 10.93 15.92 -35.89
N PRO A 56 10.95 14.57 -35.88
CA PRO A 56 11.50 13.85 -34.75
C PRO A 56 12.99 14.19 -34.60
N GLU A 57 13.47 14.40 -33.37
CA GLU A 57 14.89 14.70 -33.13
C GLU A 57 15.78 13.52 -33.52
N SER A 58 16.74 13.76 -34.41
CA SER A 58 17.76 12.79 -34.83
C SER A 58 19.08 13.03 -34.09
N GLY A 59 19.11 12.74 -32.78
CA GLY A 59 20.36 12.67 -32.03
C GLY A 59 20.28 13.25 -30.62
N MET A 60 20.18 12.38 -29.60
CA MET A 60 20.37 12.74 -28.19
C MET A 60 20.90 11.55 -27.37
N THR A 61 21.43 11.87 -26.19
CA THR A 61 22.19 11.07 -25.21
C THR A 61 21.41 9.95 -24.48
N ARG A 62 20.12 9.75 -24.78
CA ARG A 62 19.29 8.62 -24.29
C ARG A 62 18.44 8.12 -25.47
N THR A 63 18.40 6.80 -25.68
CA THR A 63 17.77 6.17 -26.85
C THR A 63 16.25 6.47 -26.89
N PRO A 64 15.75 7.24 -27.88
CA PRO A 64 14.32 7.45 -28.05
C PRO A 64 13.61 6.13 -28.38
N VAL A 65 12.31 6.04 -28.04
CA VAL A 65 11.50 4.85 -28.36
C VAL A 65 11.37 4.73 -29.87
N SER A 66 11.62 3.54 -30.40
CA SER A 66 11.51 3.21 -31.81
C SER A 66 10.69 1.92 -31.97
N GLY A 67 9.83 1.89 -33.00
CA GLY A 67 8.92 0.78 -33.24
C GLY A 67 7.53 0.99 -32.63
N LEU A 68 6.75 -0.09 -32.59
CA LEU A 68 5.38 -0.09 -32.13
C LEU A 68 5.31 0.13 -30.61
N ASP A 69 4.73 1.25 -30.16
CA ASP A 69 4.61 1.60 -28.74
C ASP A 69 3.28 2.33 -28.46
N GLY A 70 2.58 1.91 -27.40
CA GLY A 70 1.24 2.38 -27.04
C GLY A 70 1.20 3.38 -25.89
N ARG A 71 2.35 3.89 -25.41
CA ARG A 71 2.40 4.82 -24.28
C ARG A 71 1.69 6.14 -24.57
N VAL A 72 1.78 6.63 -25.79
CA VAL A 72 1.06 7.82 -26.27
C VAL A 72 -0.02 7.38 -27.25
N ARG A 73 -1.28 7.55 -26.85
CA ARG A 73 -2.47 7.13 -27.60
C ARG A 73 -3.21 8.29 -28.26
N HIS A 74 -2.96 9.51 -27.78
CA HIS A 74 -3.47 10.74 -28.37
C HIS A 74 -2.36 11.79 -28.40
N LEU A 75 -2.25 12.55 -29.48
CA LEU A 75 -1.28 13.63 -29.62
C LEU A 75 -1.93 14.79 -30.35
N ARG A 76 -1.79 15.98 -29.78
CA ARG A 76 -2.12 17.26 -30.41
C ARG A 76 -1.01 18.27 -30.18
N TYR A 77 -0.97 19.34 -30.96
CA TYR A 77 -0.19 20.52 -30.62
C TYR A 77 -1.05 21.78 -30.61
N LEU A 78 -0.60 22.72 -29.79
CA LEU A 78 -1.15 24.06 -29.66
C LEU A 78 -0.10 25.05 -30.17
N VAL A 79 -0.51 26.05 -30.93
CA VAL A 79 0.36 27.14 -31.40
C VAL A 79 -0.06 28.43 -30.72
N TYR A 80 0.92 29.13 -30.14
CA TYR A 80 0.78 30.46 -29.58
C TYR A 80 1.71 31.41 -30.34
N ASN A 81 1.29 32.66 -30.53
CA ASN A 81 2.14 33.71 -31.09
C ASN A 81 3.17 34.20 -30.05
N GLU A 82 4.00 35.17 -30.44
CA GLU A 82 5.02 35.78 -29.57
C GLU A 82 4.45 36.40 -28.27
N SER A 83 3.23 36.95 -28.31
CA SER A 83 2.56 37.48 -27.12
C SER A 83 1.92 36.40 -26.23
N GLY A 84 2.07 35.11 -26.58
CA GLY A 84 1.49 33.98 -25.86
C GLY A 84 0.00 33.77 -26.14
N THR A 85 -0.57 34.43 -27.14
CA THR A 85 -1.99 34.31 -27.51
C THR A 85 -2.21 33.11 -28.43
N PHE A 86 -3.23 32.32 -28.13
CA PHE A 86 -3.58 31.12 -28.90
C PHE A 86 -3.87 31.45 -30.36
N VAL A 87 -3.30 30.64 -31.27
CA VAL A 87 -3.43 30.79 -32.72
C VAL A 87 -4.15 29.59 -33.32
N LYS A 88 -3.73 28.37 -32.96
CA LYS A 88 -4.20 27.15 -33.61
C LYS A 88 -4.05 25.92 -32.71
N GLU A 89 -4.94 24.96 -32.90
CA GLU A 89 -4.84 23.59 -32.39
C GLU A 89 -4.86 22.63 -33.59
N LYS A 90 -4.05 21.56 -33.55
CA LYS A 90 -4.10 20.47 -34.51
C LYS A 90 -3.95 19.13 -33.80
N GLU A 91 -4.89 18.22 -34.07
CA GLU A 91 -4.77 16.83 -33.68
C GLU A 91 -3.86 16.09 -34.67
N VAL A 92 -2.87 15.37 -34.15
CA VAL A 92 -1.86 14.63 -34.91
C VAL A 92 -2.14 13.14 -34.85
N LEU A 93 -2.49 12.65 -33.67
CA LEU A 93 -2.82 11.25 -33.40
C LEU A 93 -4.16 11.21 -32.66
N PRO A 94 -5.28 10.87 -33.32
CA PRO A 94 -6.55 10.66 -32.66
C PRO A 94 -6.57 9.34 -31.88
N LEU A 95 -7.45 9.23 -30.89
CA LEU A 95 -7.61 8.02 -30.07
C LEU A 95 -7.98 6.76 -30.87
N THR A 96 -8.50 6.93 -32.09
CA THR A 96 -8.90 5.84 -33.01
C THR A 96 -7.72 5.20 -33.74
N SER A 97 -6.52 5.76 -33.66
CA SER A 97 -5.34 5.31 -34.40
C SER A 97 -4.70 4.00 -33.91
N GLY A 98 -5.17 3.42 -32.80
CA GLY A 98 -4.59 2.19 -32.24
C GLY A 98 -3.17 2.40 -31.70
N THR A 99 -2.34 1.35 -31.74
CA THR A 99 -0.94 1.42 -31.31
C THR A 99 -0.08 2.02 -32.43
N THR A 100 0.73 3.02 -32.10
CA THR A 100 1.50 3.80 -33.08
C THR A 100 2.93 3.32 -33.22
N THR A 101 3.50 3.40 -34.42
CA THR A 101 4.93 3.19 -34.66
C THR A 101 5.68 4.51 -34.53
N TRP A 102 6.70 4.53 -33.68
CA TRP A 102 7.56 5.70 -33.43
C TRP A 102 8.91 5.58 -34.15
N PRO A 103 9.52 6.70 -34.58
CA PRO A 103 8.98 8.07 -34.55
C PRO A 103 7.87 8.29 -35.60
N LEU A 104 7.02 9.30 -35.36
CA LEU A 104 6.06 9.77 -36.36
C LEU A 104 6.77 10.43 -37.55
N SER A 105 6.11 10.44 -38.71
CA SER A 105 6.54 11.25 -39.86
C SER A 105 6.53 12.73 -39.53
N ALA A 106 7.35 13.51 -40.24
CA ALA A 106 7.42 14.95 -40.03
C ALA A 106 6.05 15.62 -40.28
N ILE A 107 5.65 16.50 -39.37
CA ILE A 107 4.36 17.18 -39.42
C ILE A 107 4.58 18.57 -39.98
N ARG A 108 3.84 18.91 -41.04
CA ARG A 108 3.90 20.23 -41.67
C ARG A 108 2.67 21.06 -41.35
N ASP A 109 2.88 22.37 -41.23
CA ASP A 109 1.82 23.35 -41.10
C ASP A 109 2.20 24.68 -41.77
N THR A 110 1.20 25.44 -42.24
CA THR A 110 1.40 26.73 -42.89
C THR A 110 0.82 27.83 -42.00
N LEU A 111 1.64 28.81 -41.62
CA LEU A 111 1.27 29.88 -40.70
C LEU A 111 1.68 31.25 -41.26
N PRO A 112 0.99 32.34 -40.88
CA PRO A 112 1.47 33.69 -41.21
C PRO A 112 2.90 33.90 -40.72
N ARG A 113 3.66 34.78 -41.37
CA ARG A 113 5.03 35.10 -40.93
C ARG A 113 4.98 35.74 -39.54
N GLY A 114 5.67 35.11 -38.59
CA GLY A 114 5.73 35.54 -37.20
C GLY A 114 6.57 34.60 -36.33
N VAL A 115 6.74 34.95 -35.07
CA VAL A 115 7.39 34.09 -34.07
C VAL A 115 6.32 33.36 -33.28
N TYR A 116 6.50 32.06 -33.09
CA TYR A 116 5.51 31.20 -32.46
C TYR A 116 6.15 30.22 -31.49
N THR A 117 5.34 29.72 -30.56
CA THR A 117 5.64 28.58 -29.70
C THR A 117 4.64 27.48 -29.98
N ALA A 118 5.13 26.27 -30.26
CA ALA A 118 4.33 25.06 -30.34
C ALA A 118 4.50 24.24 -29.07
N VAL A 119 3.37 23.78 -28.50
CA VAL A 119 3.34 22.85 -27.36
C VAL A 119 2.63 21.58 -27.79
N PHE A 120 3.39 20.49 -27.91
CA PHE A 120 2.87 19.15 -28.17
C PHE A 120 2.45 18.50 -26.86
N LEU A 121 1.25 17.93 -26.85
CA LEU A 121 0.62 17.34 -25.67
C LEU A 121 0.12 15.93 -25.96
N GLY A 122 0.78 14.95 -25.35
CA GLY A 122 0.39 13.54 -25.40
C GLY A 122 -0.61 13.19 -24.31
N ASN A 123 -1.60 12.37 -24.67
CA ASN A 123 -2.62 11.79 -23.77
C ASN A 123 -3.50 12.80 -23.02
N THR A 124 -3.68 14.01 -23.54
CA THR A 124 -4.53 15.04 -22.91
C THR A 124 -6.01 14.98 -23.35
N ASP A 125 -6.46 13.86 -23.90
CA ASP A 125 -7.88 13.65 -24.24
C ASP A 125 -8.66 13.11 -23.02
N LYS A 126 -9.83 13.68 -22.73
CA LYS A 126 -10.64 13.32 -21.55
C LYS A 126 -11.14 11.88 -21.55
N ASN A 127 -11.34 11.28 -22.73
CA ASN A 127 -11.87 9.93 -22.86
C ASN A 127 -10.84 8.87 -22.45
N LEU A 128 -9.58 9.24 -22.22
CA LEU A 128 -8.57 8.37 -21.60
C LEU A 128 -8.78 8.18 -20.09
N PHE A 129 -9.63 9.00 -19.46
CA PHE A 129 -9.80 9.04 -18.00
C PHE A 129 -11.28 8.95 -17.58
N PRO A 130 -11.99 7.88 -17.97
CA PRO A 130 -13.34 7.67 -17.47
C PRO A 130 -13.33 7.46 -15.95
N TYR A 131 -14.32 8.03 -15.27
CA TYR A 131 -14.51 7.85 -13.83
C TYR A 131 -15.96 7.49 -13.51
N PRO A 132 -16.21 6.66 -12.47
CA PRO A 132 -17.56 6.26 -12.11
C PRO A 132 -18.37 7.45 -11.57
N VAL A 133 -19.65 7.52 -11.93
CA VAL A 133 -20.59 8.57 -11.47
C VAL A 133 -21.70 7.98 -10.60
N THR A 134 -22.18 8.74 -9.63
CA THR A 134 -23.30 8.35 -8.76
C THR A 134 -24.57 8.11 -9.58
N GLY A 135 -25.21 6.94 -9.42
CA GLY A 135 -26.38 6.54 -10.20
C GLY A 135 -26.07 5.59 -11.37
N GLY A 136 -24.80 5.24 -11.59
CA GLY A 136 -24.35 4.33 -12.64
C GLY A 136 -23.84 5.06 -13.90
N GLY A 137 -22.95 4.41 -14.64
CA GLY A 137 -22.31 4.98 -15.84
C GLY A 137 -20.87 5.48 -15.61
N GLN A 138 -20.33 6.14 -16.63
CA GLN A 138 -18.97 6.70 -16.63
C GLN A 138 -19.02 8.17 -17.06
N GLY A 139 -18.37 9.02 -16.29
CA GLY A 139 -18.14 10.43 -16.59
C GLY A 139 -16.76 10.65 -17.18
N VAL A 140 -16.60 11.75 -17.90
CA VAL A 140 -15.32 12.25 -18.41
C VAL A 140 -15.21 13.73 -18.08
N ALA A 141 -14.00 14.22 -17.82
CA ALA A 141 -13.74 15.62 -17.48
C ALA A 141 -12.55 16.13 -18.29
N ASP A 142 -12.61 17.39 -18.72
CA ASP A 142 -11.50 17.99 -19.47
C ASP A 142 -10.25 18.08 -18.58
N VAL A 143 -9.11 17.65 -19.14
CA VAL A 143 -7.81 17.63 -18.45
C VAL A 143 -6.88 18.75 -18.91
N LEU A 144 -7.26 19.45 -19.99
CA LEU A 144 -6.59 20.64 -20.51
C LEU A 144 -7.57 21.81 -20.45
N LEU A 145 -7.26 22.81 -19.63
CA LEU A 145 -8.15 23.93 -19.32
C LEU A 145 -7.56 25.25 -19.83
N ASN A 146 -8.42 26.21 -20.18
CA ASN A 146 -8.09 27.60 -20.49
C ASN A 146 -7.03 27.82 -21.60
N TYR A 147 -6.79 26.83 -22.45
CA TYR A 147 -5.69 26.86 -23.43
C TYR A 147 -5.97 27.68 -24.70
N LYS A 148 -7.22 28.06 -24.95
CA LYS A 148 -7.61 28.85 -26.14
C LYS A 148 -7.47 30.38 -25.95
N GLY A 149 -6.95 30.82 -24.81
CA GLY A 149 -6.69 32.22 -24.48
C GLY A 149 -5.19 32.55 -24.48
N GLN A 150 -4.66 32.96 -23.33
CA GLN A 150 -3.23 33.14 -23.14
C GLN A 150 -2.56 31.83 -22.69
N MET A 151 -1.36 31.58 -23.18
CA MET A 151 -0.54 30.42 -22.81
C MET A 151 -0.29 30.34 -21.30
N SER A 152 -0.16 31.48 -20.64
CA SER A 152 0.01 31.60 -19.18
C SER A 152 -1.20 31.12 -18.37
N ASP A 153 -2.38 31.03 -18.99
CA ASP A 153 -3.63 30.62 -18.34
C ASP A 153 -3.93 29.14 -18.55
N ALA A 154 -3.28 28.52 -19.54
CA ALA A 154 -3.43 27.12 -19.87
C ALA A 154 -2.98 26.21 -18.71
N ARG A 155 -3.80 25.19 -18.38
CA ARG A 155 -3.50 24.24 -17.30
C ARG A 155 -3.68 22.81 -17.78
N ILE A 156 -2.74 21.95 -17.42
CA ILE A 156 -2.92 20.48 -17.45
C ILE A 156 -3.25 20.07 -16.03
N VAL A 157 -4.42 19.46 -15.82
CA VAL A 157 -4.89 19.04 -14.50
C VAL A 157 -4.77 17.53 -14.32
N LEU A 158 -4.63 17.07 -13.08
CA LEU A 158 -4.70 15.65 -12.79
C LEU A 158 -6.09 15.12 -13.18
N PRO A 159 -6.16 13.94 -13.82
CA PRO A 159 -7.43 13.35 -14.21
C PRO A 159 -8.20 12.80 -13.00
N ASN A 160 -9.53 12.73 -13.13
CA ASN A 160 -10.39 12.07 -12.16
C ASN A 160 -10.31 10.53 -12.26
N GLY A 161 -9.92 10.00 -13.43
CA GLY A 161 -9.63 8.58 -13.65
C GLY A 161 -8.15 8.26 -13.44
N PRO A 162 -7.80 7.00 -13.12
CA PRO A 162 -6.40 6.64 -12.84
C PRO A 162 -5.53 6.64 -14.10
N PHE A 163 -4.26 6.97 -13.94
CA PHE A 163 -3.25 6.71 -14.97
C PHE A 163 -3.01 5.21 -15.15
N SER A 164 -2.80 4.80 -16.39
CA SER A 164 -2.25 3.50 -16.78
C SER A 164 -0.91 3.70 -17.50
N ASP A 165 -0.24 2.61 -17.88
CA ASP A 165 0.99 2.70 -18.68
C ASP A 165 0.80 3.32 -20.07
N THR A 166 -0.45 3.54 -20.49
CA THR A 166 -0.80 4.09 -21.81
C THR A 166 -1.60 5.39 -21.76
N SER A 167 -1.71 6.01 -20.58
CA SER A 167 -2.44 7.28 -20.40
C SER A 167 -1.65 8.36 -19.65
N GLU A 168 -0.37 8.13 -19.32
CA GLU A 168 0.48 9.17 -18.71
C GLU A 168 0.65 10.38 -19.66
N TYR A 169 0.74 11.60 -19.11
CA TYR A 169 0.93 12.80 -19.93
C TYR A 169 2.36 12.94 -20.44
N TYR A 170 2.46 13.45 -21.68
CA TYR A 170 3.72 13.78 -22.34
C TYR A 170 3.66 15.21 -22.89
N GLU A 171 4.79 15.91 -22.88
CA GLU A 171 4.90 17.28 -23.37
C GLU A 171 6.18 17.47 -24.19
N ALA A 172 6.12 18.31 -25.22
CA ALA A 172 7.27 18.95 -25.81
C ALA A 172 6.93 20.41 -26.14
N LYS A 173 7.88 21.33 -25.93
CA LYS A 173 7.70 22.75 -26.24
C LYS A 173 8.86 23.27 -27.07
N VAL A 174 8.55 23.94 -28.17
CA VAL A 174 9.54 24.52 -29.08
C VAL A 174 9.12 25.89 -29.59
N SER A 175 10.07 26.79 -29.77
CA SER A 175 9.87 28.05 -30.48
C SER A 175 10.32 27.91 -31.92
N PHE A 176 9.61 28.58 -32.84
CA PHE A 176 9.92 28.54 -34.27
C PHE A 176 9.54 29.85 -34.95
N SER A 177 10.14 30.11 -36.11
CA SER A 177 9.94 31.32 -36.90
C SER A 177 10.31 31.09 -38.37
N PRO A 178 10.05 32.04 -39.28
CA PRO A 178 10.54 31.95 -40.65
C PRO A 178 12.06 31.77 -40.78
N ALA A 179 12.85 32.23 -39.80
CA ALA A 179 14.30 32.06 -39.79
C ALA A 179 14.75 30.68 -39.26
N ALA A 180 13.89 30.02 -38.47
CA ALA A 180 14.12 28.68 -37.91
C ALA A 180 12.83 27.83 -38.00
N PRO A 181 12.44 27.39 -39.21
CA PRO A 181 11.13 26.77 -39.45
C PRO A 181 11.09 25.25 -39.18
N ASN A 182 12.21 24.64 -38.81
CA ASN A 182 12.33 23.18 -38.71
C ASN A 182 12.73 22.73 -37.29
N PRO A 183 11.91 22.98 -36.25
CA PRO A 183 12.22 22.55 -34.89
C PRO A 183 12.10 21.02 -34.76
N ASN A 184 12.96 20.45 -33.91
CA ASN A 184 12.90 19.04 -33.53
C ASN A 184 11.99 18.83 -32.32
N ILE A 185 11.21 17.74 -32.31
CA ILE A 185 10.27 17.41 -31.24
C ILE A 185 10.70 16.12 -30.54
N VAL A 186 10.81 16.20 -29.21
CA VAL A 186 10.95 15.04 -28.32
C VAL A 186 9.94 15.15 -27.19
N LEU A 187 8.96 14.25 -27.20
CA LEU A 187 8.00 14.13 -26.13
C LEU A 187 8.67 13.59 -24.86
N GLN A 188 8.53 14.32 -23.78
CA GLN A 188 8.95 13.90 -22.45
C GLN A 188 7.75 13.66 -21.58
N ARG A 189 7.76 12.55 -20.85
CA ARG A 189 6.71 12.27 -19.87
C ARG A 189 6.77 13.30 -18.75
N ILE A 190 5.65 13.94 -18.43
CA ILE A 190 5.57 14.93 -17.34
C ILE A 190 5.06 14.34 -16.01
N ILE A 191 4.66 13.07 -16.03
CA ILE A 191 4.20 12.30 -14.87
C ILE A 191 5.37 11.59 -14.20
N GLY A 192 5.45 11.76 -12.87
CA GLY A 192 6.31 10.98 -11.99
C GLY A 192 5.55 9.81 -11.35
N MET A 193 6.30 8.86 -10.80
CA MET A 193 5.72 7.71 -10.11
C MET A 193 6.42 7.46 -8.77
N PHE A 194 5.63 7.30 -7.72
CA PHE A 194 6.07 6.87 -6.41
C PHE A 194 5.43 5.52 -6.07
N ARG A 195 6.28 4.49 -5.97
CA ARG A 195 5.91 3.13 -5.59
C ARG A 195 6.04 2.99 -4.07
N VAL A 196 4.94 2.64 -3.42
CA VAL A 196 4.97 2.25 -2.01
C VAL A 196 4.67 0.76 -1.87
N HIS A 197 5.52 0.10 -1.10
CA HIS A 197 5.51 -1.34 -0.89
C HIS A 197 5.40 -1.64 0.61
N ARG A 198 4.77 -2.75 0.99
CA ARG A 198 4.82 -3.26 2.36
C ARG A 198 5.48 -4.63 2.33
N ASN A 199 6.60 -4.75 3.03
CA ASN A 199 7.34 -5.99 3.10
C ASN A 199 6.51 -7.09 3.76
N PHE A 200 6.61 -8.30 3.22
CA PHE A 200 6.02 -9.48 3.83
C PHE A 200 6.59 -9.71 5.24
N VAL A 201 5.70 -10.03 6.18
CA VAL A 201 6.07 -10.34 7.56
C VAL A 201 5.91 -11.83 7.80
N ASP A 202 7.03 -12.48 8.15
CA ASP A 202 7.03 -13.87 8.57
C ASP A 202 6.28 -14.04 9.91
N ALA A 203 5.22 -14.85 9.89
CA ALA A 203 4.35 -15.04 11.05
C ALA A 203 5.07 -15.71 12.23
N GLN A 204 6.06 -16.57 11.98
CA GLN A 204 6.81 -17.25 13.03
C GLN A 204 7.72 -16.27 13.78
N THR A 205 8.41 -15.41 13.04
CA THR A 205 9.25 -14.35 13.59
C THR A 205 8.42 -13.38 14.42
N ALA A 206 7.27 -12.93 13.91
CA ALA A 206 6.38 -12.04 14.63
C ALA A 206 5.77 -12.69 15.89
N LEU A 207 5.37 -13.97 15.81
CA LEU A 207 4.88 -14.72 16.99
C LEU A 207 5.96 -14.81 18.08
N ASN A 208 7.20 -15.11 17.69
CA ASN A 208 8.32 -15.17 18.63
C ASN A 208 8.56 -13.81 19.30
N GLN A 209 8.51 -12.71 18.55
CA GLN A 209 8.62 -11.37 19.10
C GLN A 209 7.48 -11.05 20.06
N LEU A 210 6.22 -11.33 19.70
CA LEU A 210 5.07 -11.09 20.58
C LEU A 210 5.20 -11.85 21.90
N VAL A 211 5.53 -13.15 21.83
CA VAL A 211 5.76 -14.00 23.01
C VAL A 211 6.87 -13.42 23.88
N ASN A 212 8.01 -13.07 23.27
CA ASN A 212 9.16 -12.49 23.98
C ASN A 212 8.80 -11.15 24.65
N ASN A 213 8.10 -10.27 23.95
CA ASN A 213 7.66 -8.99 24.49
C ASN A 213 6.71 -9.19 25.68
N ILE A 214 5.78 -10.15 25.61
CA ILE A 214 4.88 -10.46 26.73
C ILE A 214 5.67 -10.96 27.95
N VAL A 215 6.51 -11.96 27.77
CA VAL A 215 7.20 -12.59 28.91
C VAL A 215 8.26 -11.71 29.55
N THR A 216 8.89 -10.82 28.76
CA THR A 216 9.85 -9.84 29.25
C THR A 216 9.14 -8.68 29.94
N GLN A 217 8.11 -8.07 29.36
CA GLN A 217 7.42 -6.94 29.99
C GLN A 217 6.75 -7.33 31.32
N ILE A 218 6.21 -8.54 31.41
CA ILE A 218 5.57 -9.05 32.64
C ILE A 218 6.58 -9.67 33.62
N GLN A 219 7.81 -9.98 33.16
CA GLN A 219 8.86 -10.61 33.96
C GLN A 219 8.45 -11.99 34.52
N TYR A 220 7.75 -12.81 33.72
CA TYR A 220 7.23 -14.10 34.19
C TYR A 220 8.31 -15.03 34.73
N LYS A 221 9.54 -15.00 34.17
CA LYS A 221 10.63 -15.84 34.70
C LYS A 221 10.97 -15.49 36.15
N ASN A 222 11.02 -14.20 36.49
CA ASN A 222 11.28 -13.73 37.86
C ASN A 222 10.12 -14.09 38.80
N TYR A 223 8.87 -13.95 38.32
CA TYR A 223 7.70 -14.34 39.09
C TYR A 223 7.68 -15.85 39.40
N ILE A 224 7.94 -16.69 38.39
CA ILE A 224 8.04 -18.15 38.56
C ILE A 224 9.18 -18.48 39.54
N GLN A 225 10.35 -17.89 39.36
CA GLN A 225 11.50 -18.11 40.23
C GLN A 225 11.20 -17.74 41.69
N THR A 226 10.55 -16.61 41.93
CA THR A 226 10.19 -16.16 43.27
C THR A 226 9.16 -17.10 43.92
N THR A 227 8.18 -17.58 43.14
CA THR A 227 7.13 -18.49 43.62
C THR A 227 7.71 -19.88 43.96
N VAL A 228 8.55 -20.43 43.07
CA VAL A 228 9.19 -21.74 43.27
C VAL A 228 10.22 -21.69 44.40
N GLY A 229 11.02 -20.62 44.45
CA GLY A 229 12.09 -20.39 45.43
C GLY A 229 11.63 -19.93 46.81
N GLY A 230 10.32 -19.92 47.07
CA GLY A 230 9.74 -19.54 48.36
C GLY A 230 10.30 -20.35 49.55
N SER A 231 10.06 -19.84 50.76
CA SER A 231 10.56 -20.42 52.00
C SER A 231 9.89 -21.75 52.36
N VAL A 232 10.44 -22.49 53.33
CA VAL A 232 9.83 -23.72 53.87
C VAL A 232 8.42 -23.54 54.43
N THR A 233 7.99 -22.30 54.73
CA THR A 233 6.63 -21.99 55.21
C THR A 233 5.69 -21.53 54.10
N THR A 234 6.19 -21.28 52.88
CA THR A 234 5.41 -20.80 51.74
C THR A 234 4.74 -22.00 51.05
N PRO A 235 3.42 -22.21 51.17
CA PRO A 235 2.75 -23.37 50.59
C PRO A 235 2.97 -23.45 49.08
N GLY A 236 3.29 -24.64 48.59
CA GLY A 236 3.53 -24.88 47.15
C GLY A 236 4.94 -24.53 46.65
N SER A 237 5.77 -23.85 47.44
CA SER A 237 7.19 -23.65 47.11
C SER A 237 7.97 -24.96 47.17
N LEU A 238 9.10 -25.01 46.47
CA LEU A 238 9.93 -26.21 46.40
C LEU A 238 10.45 -26.62 47.79
N ARG A 239 10.90 -25.66 48.60
CA ARG A 239 11.36 -25.92 49.97
C ARG A 239 10.25 -26.44 50.87
N TYR A 240 9.05 -25.88 50.76
CA TYR A 240 7.87 -26.38 51.49
C TYR A 240 7.54 -27.84 51.13
N LEU A 241 7.53 -28.16 49.83
CA LEU A 241 7.21 -29.50 49.33
C LEU A 241 8.27 -30.53 49.74
N LEU A 242 9.55 -30.19 49.62
CA LEU A 242 10.67 -31.05 50.03
C LEU A 242 10.69 -31.29 51.54
N ASN A 243 10.34 -30.29 52.36
CA ASN A 243 10.25 -30.43 53.81
C ASN A 243 9.17 -31.42 54.28
N ARG A 244 8.28 -31.88 53.37
CA ARG A 244 7.29 -32.94 53.66
C ARG A 244 7.84 -34.35 53.49
N ILE A 245 9.07 -34.51 52.99
CA ILE A 245 9.74 -35.80 52.92
C ILE A 245 10.48 -36.02 54.26
N PRO A 246 10.02 -36.96 55.12
CA PRO A 246 10.58 -37.11 56.47
C PRO A 246 12.09 -37.31 56.46
N ALA A 247 12.57 -38.19 55.59
CA ALA A 247 13.99 -38.50 55.45
C ALA A 247 14.86 -37.31 55.00
N LEU A 248 14.31 -36.31 54.30
CA LEU A 248 15.05 -35.07 53.98
C LEU A 248 15.00 -34.06 55.12
N SER A 249 13.86 -33.93 55.79
CA SER A 249 13.65 -32.94 56.86
C SER A 249 14.49 -33.19 58.12
N LEU A 250 14.93 -34.44 58.32
CA LEU A 250 15.77 -34.85 59.46
C LEU A 250 17.26 -34.53 59.27
N LEU A 251 17.69 -34.17 58.06
CA LEU A 251 19.07 -33.77 57.78
C LEU A 251 19.15 -32.24 57.75
N ASP A 252 20.01 -31.69 58.61
CA ASP A 252 20.28 -30.26 58.62
C ASP A 252 20.70 -29.76 57.23
N ASN A 253 20.07 -28.67 56.79
CA ASN A 253 20.29 -28.02 55.49
C ASN A 253 20.00 -28.84 54.23
N ALA A 254 19.59 -30.12 54.32
CA ALA A 254 19.34 -30.95 53.13
C ALA A 254 18.22 -30.38 52.25
N VAL A 255 17.11 -29.92 52.85
CA VAL A 255 16.00 -29.29 52.11
C VAL A 255 16.47 -28.07 51.31
N ASN A 256 17.32 -27.23 51.90
CA ASN A 256 17.82 -26.02 51.22
C ASN A 256 18.76 -26.39 50.08
N ILE A 257 19.72 -27.30 50.30
CA ILE A 257 20.68 -27.74 49.27
C ILE A 257 19.95 -28.37 48.08
N VAL A 258 18.98 -29.24 48.34
CA VAL A 258 18.18 -29.89 47.28
C VAL A 258 17.32 -28.87 46.55
N ALA A 259 16.65 -27.96 47.27
CA ALA A 259 15.85 -26.92 46.64
C ALA A 259 16.70 -26.00 45.75
N ASP A 260 17.89 -25.61 46.21
CA ASP A 260 18.78 -24.72 45.46
C ASP A 260 19.32 -25.40 44.19
N ALA A 261 19.66 -26.68 44.27
CA ALA A 261 20.08 -27.48 43.11
C ALA A 261 18.96 -27.67 42.07
N LEU A 262 17.71 -27.71 42.50
CA LEU A 262 16.55 -27.95 41.65
C LEU A 262 15.84 -26.66 41.19
N LEU A 263 16.10 -25.52 41.82
CA LEU A 263 15.39 -24.26 41.55
C LEU A 263 15.48 -23.88 40.07
N ILE A 264 16.68 -23.77 39.51
CA ILE A 264 16.88 -23.36 38.11
C ILE A 264 16.24 -24.38 37.15
N PRO A 265 16.51 -25.70 37.24
CA PRO A 265 15.86 -26.70 36.38
C PRO A 265 14.33 -26.67 36.40
N VAL A 266 13.73 -26.49 37.58
CA VAL A 266 12.27 -26.41 37.75
C VAL A 266 11.73 -25.13 37.13
N VAL A 267 12.38 -23.99 37.39
CA VAL A 267 12.00 -22.69 36.84
C VAL A 267 12.08 -22.70 35.31
N ASP A 268 13.16 -23.23 34.73
CA ASP A 268 13.30 -23.30 33.27
C ASP A 268 12.25 -24.23 32.64
N THR A 269 11.91 -25.34 33.29
CA THR A 269 10.88 -26.25 32.79
C THR A 269 9.49 -25.62 32.84
N LEU A 270 9.15 -24.94 33.95
CA LEU A 270 7.89 -24.20 34.08
C LEU A 270 7.82 -23.02 33.12
N TYR A 271 8.92 -22.30 32.92
CA TYR A 271 9.02 -21.21 31.97
C TYR A 271 8.83 -21.69 30.52
N ASN A 272 9.44 -22.82 30.14
CA ASN A 272 9.22 -23.42 28.83
C ASN A 272 7.76 -23.88 28.64
N SER A 273 7.13 -24.40 29.69
CA SER A 273 5.70 -24.71 29.68
C SER A 273 4.85 -23.45 29.48
N LEU A 274 5.22 -22.33 30.12
CA LEU A 274 4.54 -21.06 29.93
C LEU A 274 4.65 -20.57 28.49
N LEU A 275 5.84 -20.63 27.88
CA LEU A 275 6.02 -20.21 26.48
C LEU A 275 5.10 -20.99 25.55
N LYS A 276 5.01 -22.31 25.74
CA LYS A 276 4.12 -23.18 24.97
C LYS A 276 2.65 -22.83 25.19
N GLU A 277 2.21 -22.67 26.43
CA GLU A 277 0.82 -22.32 26.71
C GLU A 277 0.47 -20.91 26.25
N LEU A 278 1.39 -19.96 26.32
CA LEU A 278 1.19 -18.62 25.79
C LEU A 278 0.92 -18.66 24.27
N VAL A 279 1.68 -19.45 23.51
CA VAL A 279 1.41 -19.68 22.08
C VAL A 279 0.01 -20.27 21.87
N ASN A 280 -0.40 -21.26 22.66
CA ASN A 280 -1.74 -21.84 22.57
C ASN A 280 -2.84 -20.82 22.86
N GLN A 281 -2.66 -19.98 23.88
CA GLN A 281 -3.62 -18.96 24.28
C GLN A 281 -3.73 -17.83 23.25
N ILE A 282 -2.61 -17.44 22.63
CA ILE A 282 -2.61 -16.55 21.46
C ILE A 282 -3.41 -17.19 20.31
N GLY A 283 -3.16 -18.46 20.00
CA GLY A 283 -3.92 -19.19 18.99
C GLY A 283 -5.43 -19.19 19.24
N ARG A 284 -5.84 -19.47 20.48
CA ARG A 284 -7.25 -19.41 20.93
C ARG A 284 -7.83 -18.01 20.75
N ALA A 285 -7.11 -16.98 21.17
CA ALA A 285 -7.57 -15.59 21.12
C ALA A 285 -7.74 -15.08 19.68
N LEU A 286 -6.89 -15.53 18.75
CA LEU A 286 -6.90 -15.03 17.37
C LEU A 286 -7.75 -15.86 16.41
N THR A 287 -7.85 -17.18 16.62
CA THR A 287 -8.51 -18.10 15.67
C THR A 287 -9.48 -19.08 16.31
N GLY A 288 -9.59 -19.09 17.65
CA GLY A 288 -10.32 -20.12 18.39
C GLY A 288 -9.58 -21.46 18.47
N ASN A 289 -8.40 -21.62 17.86
CA ASN A 289 -7.65 -22.87 17.82
C ASN A 289 -6.40 -22.83 18.70
N ALA A 290 -6.28 -23.79 19.63
CA ALA A 290 -5.30 -23.79 20.71
C ALA A 290 -3.97 -24.44 20.33
N ASN A 291 -3.35 -23.99 19.24
CA ASN A 291 -2.05 -24.51 18.81
C ASN A 291 -1.25 -23.44 18.03
N GLN A 292 0.02 -23.76 17.78
CA GLN A 292 0.92 -22.91 17.01
C GLN A 292 0.39 -22.61 15.61
N GLN A 293 -0.23 -23.59 14.93
CA GLN A 293 -0.79 -23.37 13.59
C GLN A 293 -1.90 -22.32 13.59
N GLY A 294 -2.77 -22.32 14.60
CA GLY A 294 -3.80 -21.31 14.80
C GLY A 294 -3.19 -19.93 15.06
N ALA A 295 -2.17 -19.85 15.93
CA ALA A 295 -1.46 -18.60 16.19
C ALA A 295 -0.79 -18.04 14.92
N LEU A 296 -0.05 -18.87 14.17
CA LEU A 296 0.60 -18.49 12.92
C LEU A 296 -0.41 -18.06 11.86
N SER A 297 -1.53 -18.77 11.73
CA SER A 297 -2.60 -18.41 10.79
C SER A 297 -3.22 -17.04 11.13
N GLY A 298 -3.56 -16.81 12.40
CA GLY A 298 -4.14 -15.54 12.84
C GLY A 298 -3.17 -14.37 12.64
N ILE A 299 -1.91 -14.52 13.07
CA ILE A 299 -0.88 -13.50 12.92
C ILE A 299 -0.56 -13.25 11.45
N GLY A 300 -0.40 -14.30 10.64
CA GLY A 300 -0.06 -14.18 9.22
C GLY A 300 -1.07 -13.36 8.44
N VAL A 301 -2.37 -13.57 8.68
CA VAL A 301 -3.45 -12.79 8.04
C VAL A 301 -3.45 -11.35 8.54
N LEU A 302 -3.28 -11.12 9.85
CA LEU A 302 -3.27 -9.78 10.42
C LEU A 302 -2.09 -8.94 9.89
N LEU A 303 -0.91 -9.53 9.81
CA LEU A 303 0.33 -8.82 9.47
C LEU A 303 0.59 -8.69 7.96
N ASN A 304 -0.16 -9.40 7.12
CA ASN A 304 0.01 -9.34 5.67
C ASN A 304 -1.30 -9.00 4.94
N PRO A 305 -1.93 -7.85 5.25
CA PRO A 305 -3.25 -7.50 4.71
C PRO A 305 -3.22 -7.15 3.23
N TRP A 306 -2.04 -6.93 2.64
CA TRP A 306 -1.88 -6.69 1.20
C TRP A 306 -1.73 -8.00 0.41
N VAL A 307 -1.45 -9.11 1.10
CA VAL A 307 -1.29 -10.43 0.50
C VAL A 307 -2.66 -11.09 0.36
N GLY A 308 -2.93 -11.70 -0.81
CA GLY A 308 -4.18 -12.39 -1.10
C GLY A 308 -5.13 -11.63 -2.02
N ASP A 309 -6.13 -12.36 -2.55
CA ASP A 309 -7.14 -11.84 -3.49
C ASP A 309 -8.06 -10.79 -2.87
N SER A 310 -8.07 -10.74 -1.53
CA SER A 310 -8.84 -9.79 -0.75
C SER A 310 -8.37 -8.35 -0.97
N ALA A 311 -7.07 -8.08 -1.10
CA ALA A 311 -6.56 -6.71 -1.27
C ALA A 311 -6.49 -6.32 -2.75
N ARG A 312 -7.51 -5.59 -3.23
CA ARG A 312 -7.58 -5.11 -4.62
C ARG A 312 -7.26 -3.63 -4.76
N THR A 313 -7.74 -2.82 -3.83
CA THR A 313 -7.54 -1.36 -3.86
C THR A 313 -7.14 -0.83 -2.49
N ALA A 314 -6.55 0.35 -2.47
CA ALA A 314 -6.21 1.08 -1.26
C ALA A 314 -6.69 2.53 -1.37
N VAL A 315 -7.08 3.10 -0.23
CA VAL A 315 -7.29 4.54 -0.09
C VAL A 315 -6.06 5.13 0.59
N VAL A 316 -5.38 6.01 -0.14
CA VAL A 316 -4.18 6.68 0.30
C VAL A 316 -4.53 8.13 0.65
N SER A 317 -4.24 8.51 1.89
CA SER A 317 -4.40 9.88 2.36
C SER A 317 -3.10 10.63 2.09
N ILE A 318 -3.15 11.62 1.19
CA ILE A 318 -1.98 12.39 0.75
C ILE A 318 -2.21 13.86 1.09
N ASN A 319 -1.20 14.46 1.73
CA ASN A 319 -1.18 15.89 2.01
C ASN A 319 -0.48 16.65 0.88
N ASN A 320 -1.11 17.74 0.42
CA ASN A 320 -0.56 18.67 -0.58
C ASN A 320 -0.12 17.98 -1.89
N PHE A 321 -0.99 17.16 -2.48
CA PHE A 321 -0.69 16.48 -3.74
C PHE A 321 -0.80 17.47 -4.93
N PRO A 322 0.20 17.57 -5.84
CA PRO A 322 0.12 18.45 -7.01
C PRO A 322 -1.12 18.20 -7.86
N LYS A 323 -1.92 19.24 -8.11
CA LYS A 323 -3.21 19.15 -8.83
C LYS A 323 -3.09 19.54 -10.30
N SER A 324 -2.27 20.54 -10.62
CA SER A 324 -2.16 21.05 -11.99
C SER A 324 -0.80 21.66 -12.27
N VAL A 325 -0.42 21.64 -13.55
CA VAL A 325 0.77 22.32 -14.09
C VAL A 325 0.40 23.28 -15.22
N ASP A 326 1.23 24.28 -15.48
CA ASP A 326 1.18 25.09 -16.70
C ASP A 326 1.87 24.40 -17.88
N LEU A 327 1.86 25.02 -19.08
CA LEU A 327 2.58 24.55 -20.28
C LEU A 327 4.10 24.84 -20.25
N SER A 328 4.63 25.12 -19.05
CA SER A 328 6.05 25.13 -18.75
C SER A 328 6.40 24.09 -17.69
N ASN A 329 5.45 23.20 -17.37
CA ASN A 329 5.58 22.17 -16.36
C ASN A 329 5.94 22.75 -14.98
N ASN A 330 5.40 23.92 -14.61
CA ASN A 330 5.43 24.42 -13.24
C ASN A 330 4.14 24.00 -12.52
N VAL A 331 4.24 23.49 -11.29
CA VAL A 331 3.04 23.24 -10.46
C VAL A 331 2.35 24.55 -10.13
N THR A 332 1.06 24.63 -10.44
CA THR A 332 0.24 25.85 -10.28
C THR A 332 -0.82 25.72 -9.18
N ALA A 333 -1.20 24.49 -8.82
CA ALA A 333 -2.16 24.23 -7.74
C ALA A 333 -1.92 22.87 -7.09
N TYR A 334 -2.43 22.73 -5.87
CA TYR A 334 -2.36 21.52 -5.06
C TYR A 334 -3.75 21.15 -4.54
N TYR A 335 -3.96 19.87 -4.27
CA TYR A 335 -4.99 19.43 -3.32
C TYR A 335 -4.49 19.75 -1.91
N THR A 336 -4.84 20.93 -1.40
CA THR A 336 -4.39 21.43 -0.10
C THR A 336 -4.97 20.62 1.04
N GLY A 337 -4.16 20.32 2.05
CA GLY A 337 -4.56 19.48 3.18
C GLY A 337 -4.58 17.99 2.83
N VAL A 338 -5.08 17.17 3.76
CA VAL A 338 -5.11 15.71 3.62
C VAL A 338 -6.31 15.30 2.77
N ASN A 339 -6.03 14.84 1.55
CA ASN A 339 -7.02 14.36 0.60
C ASN A 339 -6.89 12.86 0.38
N ARG A 340 -8.00 12.19 0.03
CA ARG A 340 -8.06 10.72 -0.08
C ARG A 340 -8.15 10.31 -1.54
N PHE A 341 -7.20 9.48 -1.97
CA PHE A 341 -7.09 8.99 -3.34
C PHE A 341 -7.19 7.47 -3.37
N ARG A 342 -7.93 6.93 -4.33
CA ARG A 342 -8.04 5.48 -4.52
C ARG A 342 -6.99 5.02 -5.52
N PHE A 343 -6.24 4.00 -5.15
CA PHE A 343 -5.28 3.33 -6.02
C PHE A 343 -5.57 1.83 -6.07
N ASN A 344 -5.25 1.21 -7.21
CA ASN A 344 -5.24 -0.24 -7.34
C ASN A 344 -3.88 -0.77 -6.88
N PHE A 345 -3.90 -1.95 -6.25
CA PHE A 345 -2.66 -2.69 -6.05
C PHE A 345 -2.13 -3.21 -7.40
N THR A 346 -0.82 -3.35 -7.53
CA THR A 346 -0.21 -3.97 -8.71
C THR A 346 -0.69 -5.41 -8.89
N GLY A 347 -0.90 -5.78 -10.15
CA GLY A 347 -1.29 -7.14 -10.51
C GLY A 347 -0.16 -8.14 -10.28
N GLY A 348 -0.52 -9.35 -9.87
CA GLY A 348 0.40 -10.45 -9.59
C GLY A 348 -0.40 -11.66 -9.10
N ASN A 349 0.26 -12.79 -8.84
CA ASN A 349 -0.42 -13.94 -8.24
C ASN A 349 -0.84 -13.60 -6.79
N VAL A 350 -1.77 -14.39 -6.25
CA VAL A 350 -2.37 -14.21 -4.91
C VAL A 350 -1.33 -14.14 -3.77
N TYR A 351 -0.12 -14.65 -4.04
CA TYR A 351 0.99 -14.77 -3.10
C TYR A 351 2.10 -13.73 -3.32
N SER A 352 1.96 -12.86 -4.33
CA SER A 352 2.94 -11.83 -4.62
C SER A 352 2.77 -10.66 -3.67
N GLU A 353 3.89 -10.15 -3.20
CA GLU A 353 3.98 -8.85 -2.57
C GLU A 353 3.39 -7.78 -3.53
N LYS A 354 2.44 -6.99 -3.03
CA LYS A 354 1.71 -6.01 -3.83
C LYS A 354 2.23 -4.60 -3.55
N ASP A 355 2.29 -3.79 -4.59
CA ASP A 355 2.67 -2.39 -4.52
C ASP A 355 1.47 -1.49 -4.79
N ILE A 356 1.57 -0.23 -4.35
CA ILE A 356 0.72 0.86 -4.82
C ILE A 356 1.57 1.80 -5.66
N LEU A 357 1.09 2.11 -6.87
CA LEU A 357 1.75 3.07 -7.78
C LEU A 357 1.01 4.41 -7.75
N ILE A 358 1.59 5.38 -7.04
CA ILE A 358 1.10 6.76 -7.01
C ILE A 358 1.68 7.49 -8.22
N ARG A 359 0.85 7.76 -9.22
CA ARG A 359 1.22 8.49 -10.44
C ARG A 359 0.64 9.90 -10.40
N GLY A 360 1.47 10.91 -10.64
CA GLY A 360 1.04 12.30 -10.63
C GLY A 360 2.11 13.27 -11.11
N PHE A 361 1.85 14.57 -11.03
CA PHE A 361 2.85 15.58 -11.37
C PHE A 361 4.03 15.56 -10.39
N HIS A 362 5.14 16.13 -10.84
CA HIS A 362 6.31 16.36 -10.00
C HIS A 362 5.97 17.30 -8.82
N GLY A 363 6.75 17.19 -7.75
CA GLY A 363 6.59 18.01 -6.55
C GLY A 363 6.75 17.22 -5.26
N SER A 364 6.61 17.94 -4.15
CA SER A 364 6.67 17.40 -2.79
C SER A 364 5.27 17.11 -2.28
N PHE A 365 5.05 15.88 -1.81
CA PHE A 365 3.81 15.48 -1.15
C PHE A 365 4.09 14.44 -0.08
N ASP A 366 3.13 14.26 0.82
CA ASP A 366 3.30 13.41 1.99
C ASP A 366 2.16 12.40 2.12
N VAL A 367 2.50 11.12 2.03
CA VAL A 367 1.56 10.03 2.23
C VAL A 367 1.40 9.79 3.72
N ARG A 368 0.22 10.11 4.25
CA ARG A 368 -0.08 10.08 5.69
C ARG A 368 -0.71 8.78 6.17
N ARG A 369 -1.52 8.15 5.31
CA ARG A 369 -2.21 6.91 5.65
C ARG A 369 -2.47 6.07 4.43
N ILE A 370 -2.31 4.76 4.54
CA ILE A 370 -2.71 3.80 3.50
C ILE A 370 -3.68 2.80 4.11
N SER A 371 -4.91 2.78 3.61
CA SER A 371 -5.97 1.86 4.04
C SER A 371 -6.28 0.86 2.93
N ALA A 372 -5.96 -0.43 3.13
CA ALA A 372 -6.30 -1.48 2.17
C ALA A 372 -7.80 -1.86 2.25
N ILE A 373 -8.40 -2.20 1.11
CA ILE A 373 -9.82 -2.50 0.97
C ILE A 373 -10.01 -3.96 0.52
N ARG A 374 -10.91 -4.70 1.22
CA ARG A 374 -11.30 -6.08 0.89
C ARG A 374 -12.32 -6.15 -0.24
N ASP A 375 -12.20 -7.16 -1.10
CA ASP A 375 -13.20 -7.54 -2.11
C ASP A 375 -14.59 -7.78 -1.48
N GLY A 376 -15.64 -7.14 -2.03
CA GLY A 376 -16.99 -7.10 -1.47
C GLY A 376 -17.51 -5.68 -1.18
N LEU A 377 -16.65 -4.68 -1.34
CA LEU A 377 -17.00 -3.26 -1.26
C LEU A 377 -17.20 -2.67 -2.65
N ILE A 378 -18.41 -2.17 -2.87
CA ILE A 378 -18.90 -1.69 -4.17
C ILE A 378 -17.95 -0.63 -4.75
N SER A 379 -17.60 -0.80 -6.02
CA SER A 379 -16.81 0.17 -6.78
C SER A 379 -17.57 1.47 -6.97
N GLY A 380 -16.93 2.57 -6.58
CA GLY A 380 -17.24 3.91 -7.10
C GLY A 380 -17.40 4.93 -5.99
N PHE A 381 -16.34 5.68 -5.68
CA PHE A 381 -16.47 7.04 -5.16
C PHE A 381 -15.16 7.80 -5.37
N LEU A 382 -15.28 8.98 -5.95
CA LEU A 382 -14.53 10.15 -5.50
C LEU A 382 -15.11 10.47 -4.11
N ILE A 383 -14.37 10.21 -3.03
CA ILE A 383 -14.95 10.27 -1.68
C ILE A 383 -14.79 11.67 -1.10
N GLU A 384 -15.78 12.53 -1.34
CA GLU A 384 -16.03 13.70 -0.49
C GLU A 384 -16.93 13.39 0.72
N ASN A 385 -17.28 12.12 0.97
CA ASN A 385 -18.06 11.72 2.16
C ASN A 385 -17.48 10.46 2.83
N THR A 386 -16.93 10.66 4.03
CA THR A 386 -16.53 9.67 5.05
C THR A 386 -16.88 8.20 4.72
N ILE A 387 -15.85 7.37 4.51
CA ILE A 387 -16.05 5.91 4.58
C ILE A 387 -16.33 5.57 6.04
N ASP A 388 -17.55 5.10 6.33
CA ASP A 388 -17.91 4.59 7.65
C ASP A 388 -17.12 3.31 8.00
N GLY A 389 -16.86 3.16 9.30
CA GLY A 389 -15.99 2.14 9.90
C GLY A 389 -16.26 0.64 9.62
N PRO A 390 -17.43 0.18 9.16
CA PRO A 390 -17.62 -1.23 8.77
C PRO A 390 -17.03 -1.59 7.40
N LEU A 391 -16.76 -0.58 6.56
CA LEU A 391 -16.33 -0.74 5.15
C LEU A 391 -14.81 -0.59 4.98
N LEU A 392 -14.10 -0.33 6.07
CA LEU A 392 -12.65 -0.40 6.12
C LEU A 392 -12.28 -1.72 6.77
N LEU A 393 -11.19 -2.33 6.32
CA LEU A 393 -10.46 -3.28 7.16
C LEU A 393 -9.88 -2.45 8.34
N ASN A 394 -10.72 -2.13 9.31
CA ASN A 394 -10.33 -1.35 10.47
C ASN A 394 -9.64 -2.27 11.46
N GLY A 395 -8.36 -2.01 11.67
CA GLY A 395 -7.53 -2.68 12.65
C GLY A 395 -6.13 -2.08 12.62
N ALA A 396 -5.47 -2.04 13.77
CA ALA A 396 -4.11 -1.49 13.95
C ALA A 396 -3.04 -2.14 13.03
N PHE A 397 -3.40 -3.17 12.26
CA PHE A 397 -2.52 -3.97 11.41
C PHE A 397 -2.69 -3.72 9.90
N ILE A 398 -3.77 -3.03 9.50
CA ILE A 398 -4.11 -2.79 8.09
C ILE A 398 -3.68 -1.40 7.61
N ASP A 399 -3.82 -0.39 8.48
CA ASP A 399 -3.46 0.98 8.14
C ASP A 399 -1.98 1.26 8.40
N ILE A 400 -1.25 1.66 7.37
CA ILE A 400 0.05 2.32 7.59
C ILE A 400 -0.26 3.77 7.94
N THR A 401 0.18 4.23 9.11
CA THR A 401 -0.06 5.60 9.60
C THR A 401 1.22 6.42 9.74
N ASP A 402 2.38 5.80 9.55
CA ASP A 402 3.66 6.48 9.50
C ASP A 402 3.75 7.29 8.20
N PRO A 403 4.02 8.60 8.28
CA PRO A 403 4.10 9.44 7.10
C PRO A 403 5.35 9.13 6.27
N VAL A 404 5.24 9.24 4.95
CA VAL A 404 6.40 9.24 4.04
C VAL A 404 6.30 10.40 3.07
N THR A 405 7.31 11.26 3.11
CA THR A 405 7.43 12.41 2.20
C THR A 405 8.20 11.99 0.95
N ALA A 406 7.61 12.24 -0.21
CA ALA A 406 8.24 12.02 -1.50
C ALA A 406 8.48 13.35 -2.22
N ASN A 407 9.68 13.52 -2.77
CA ASN A 407 10.04 14.62 -3.65
C ASN A 407 10.25 14.05 -5.05
N VAL A 408 9.18 14.04 -5.84
CA VAL A 408 9.17 13.35 -7.14
C VAL A 408 9.55 14.34 -8.24
N ALA A 409 10.62 14.06 -8.98
CA ALA A 409 10.97 14.79 -10.18
C ALA A 409 10.19 14.31 -11.42
N THR A 410 10.09 15.18 -12.42
CA THR A 410 9.47 14.88 -13.71
C THR A 410 10.16 13.68 -14.37
N ASN A 411 9.37 12.79 -14.97
CA ASN A 411 9.85 11.60 -15.69
C ASN A 411 10.68 10.61 -14.84
N MET A 412 10.71 10.76 -13.52
CA MET A 412 11.47 9.89 -12.61
C MET A 412 10.56 8.92 -11.86
N ARG A 413 11.14 7.82 -11.38
CA ARG A 413 10.46 6.79 -10.58
C ARG A 413 11.15 6.67 -9.22
N TYR A 414 10.35 6.59 -8.17
CA TYR A 414 10.79 6.53 -6.78
C TYR A 414 10.12 5.39 -6.04
N LYS A 415 10.79 4.82 -5.05
CA LYS A 415 10.24 3.75 -4.21
C LYS A 415 10.52 3.97 -2.74
N ALA A 416 9.62 3.45 -1.90
CA ALA A 416 9.82 3.26 -0.47
C ALA A 416 9.14 1.95 -0.04
N ASP A 417 9.77 1.24 0.89
CA ASP A 417 9.30 -0.03 1.41
C ASP A 417 9.02 0.12 2.91
N TYR A 418 7.83 -0.28 3.34
CA TYR A 418 7.42 -0.26 4.74
C TYR A 418 7.81 -1.57 5.41
N SER A 419 8.65 -1.47 6.43
CA SER A 419 9.11 -2.62 7.22
C SER A 419 8.43 -2.66 8.57
N PHE A 420 8.03 -3.85 8.97
CA PHE A 420 7.61 -4.15 10.32
C PHE A 420 8.83 -4.13 11.27
N VAL A 421 8.67 -3.47 12.41
CA VAL A 421 9.73 -3.31 13.42
C VAL A 421 9.43 -4.14 14.66
N ASP A 422 8.22 -4.01 15.24
CA ASP A 422 7.88 -4.68 16.50
C ASP A 422 6.37 -4.97 16.66
N LEU A 423 6.05 -6.11 17.30
CA LEU A 423 4.70 -6.57 17.63
C LEU A 423 4.59 -6.78 19.14
N GLY A 424 3.71 -6.02 19.78
CA GLY A 424 3.50 -6.06 21.23
C GLY A 424 2.03 -5.98 21.63
N LEU A 425 1.82 -5.67 22.92
CA LEU A 425 0.51 -5.35 23.47
C LEU A 425 0.42 -3.87 23.80
N LYS A 426 -0.76 -3.27 23.61
CA LYS A 426 -1.07 -1.91 24.09
C LYS A 426 -1.01 -1.84 25.62
N SER A 427 -1.40 -2.93 26.29
CA SER A 427 -1.33 -3.08 27.74
C SER A 427 -0.90 -4.50 28.12
N TYR A 428 0.06 -4.59 29.03
CA TYR A 428 0.56 -5.84 29.62
C TYR A 428 -0.10 -6.15 30.97
N THR A 429 -1.19 -5.46 31.31
CA THR A 429 -1.91 -5.66 32.57
C THR A 429 -2.49 -7.07 32.63
N GLN A 430 -2.06 -7.84 33.63
CA GLN A 430 -2.54 -9.20 33.87
C GLN A 430 -4.01 -9.18 34.31
N GLN A 431 -4.80 -10.10 33.77
CA GLN A 431 -6.22 -10.23 34.10
C GLN A 431 -6.41 -11.13 35.31
N THR A 432 -7.29 -10.74 36.24
CA THR A 432 -7.55 -11.49 37.49
C THR A 432 -8.96 -12.09 37.51
N ASP A 433 -9.57 -12.28 36.34
CA ASP A 433 -10.94 -12.73 36.16
C ASP A 433 -11.12 -14.26 36.24
N GLY A 434 -10.05 -15.00 36.53
CA GLY A 434 -10.02 -16.46 36.56
C GLY A 434 -9.97 -17.12 35.18
N ASN A 435 -10.56 -16.50 34.15
CA ASN A 435 -10.56 -17.02 32.78
C ASN A 435 -9.19 -16.93 32.08
N HIS A 436 -8.35 -15.99 32.50
CA HIS A 436 -6.99 -15.81 31.99
C HIS A 436 -5.90 -16.38 32.91
N SER A 437 -6.29 -17.16 33.93
CA SER A 437 -5.37 -17.84 34.82
C SER A 437 -4.87 -19.15 34.18
N LEU A 438 -3.57 -19.39 34.25
CA LEU A 438 -2.92 -20.65 33.89
C LEU A 438 -2.22 -21.23 35.11
N THR A 439 -2.36 -22.53 35.32
CA THR A 439 -1.58 -23.26 36.35
C THR A 439 -0.49 -24.06 35.66
N LEU A 440 0.74 -23.54 35.72
CA LEU A 440 1.92 -24.23 35.22
C LEU A 440 2.29 -25.33 36.21
N SER A 441 2.55 -26.56 35.76
CA SER A 441 2.91 -27.65 36.66
C SER A 441 4.01 -28.53 36.10
N VAL A 442 4.95 -28.93 36.95
CA VAL A 442 6.01 -29.88 36.61
C VAL A 442 6.17 -30.90 37.71
N LYS A 443 6.20 -32.18 37.32
CA LYS A 443 6.61 -33.27 38.20
C LYS A 443 8.14 -33.32 38.22
N LEU A 444 8.77 -33.31 39.40
CA LEU A 444 10.24 -33.27 39.50
C LEU A 444 10.92 -34.44 38.79
N GLY A 445 10.27 -35.61 38.74
CA GLY A 445 10.74 -36.76 37.98
C GLY A 445 10.84 -36.55 36.46
N ASN A 446 10.19 -35.52 35.91
CA ASN A 446 10.25 -35.16 34.49
C ASN A 446 11.35 -34.13 34.19
N ILE A 447 12.06 -33.63 35.22
CA ILE A 447 13.20 -32.73 35.03
C ILE A 447 14.34 -33.52 34.38
N ALA A 448 14.91 -32.97 33.31
CA ALA A 448 16.04 -33.58 32.62
C ALA A 448 17.22 -33.78 33.60
N ASN A 449 17.83 -34.97 33.58
CA ASN A 449 18.95 -35.34 34.44
C ASN A 449 18.67 -35.23 35.96
N ILE A 450 17.41 -35.39 36.39
CA ILE A 450 17.06 -35.32 37.83
C ILE A 450 17.87 -36.29 38.69
N ASP A 451 18.15 -37.50 38.19
CA ASP A 451 18.93 -38.50 38.92
C ASP A 451 20.39 -38.09 39.09
N GLY A 452 20.99 -37.45 38.07
CA GLY A 452 22.35 -36.92 38.15
C GLY A 452 22.45 -35.68 39.04
N ILE A 453 21.45 -34.79 38.99
CA ILE A 453 21.40 -33.59 39.87
C ILE A 453 21.33 -34.02 41.33
N LEU A 454 20.43 -34.95 41.67
CA LEU A 454 20.26 -35.43 43.04
C LEU A 454 21.42 -36.32 43.50
N GLY A 455 21.93 -37.18 42.62
CA GLY A 455 23.09 -38.03 42.92
C GLY A 455 24.39 -37.24 43.11
N GLY A 456 24.48 -36.05 42.53
CA GLY A 456 25.61 -35.13 42.71
C GLY A 456 25.64 -34.41 44.05
N ILE A 457 24.59 -34.52 44.88
CA ILE A 457 24.52 -33.88 46.20
C ILE A 457 25.16 -34.81 47.24
N PRO A 458 26.34 -34.47 47.81
CA PRO A 458 27.07 -35.37 48.70
C PRO A 458 26.26 -35.78 49.94
N LEU A 459 25.47 -34.84 50.48
CA LEU A 459 24.63 -35.04 51.67
C LEU A 459 23.51 -36.08 51.43
N LEU A 460 23.11 -36.32 50.18
CA LEU A 460 22.10 -37.32 49.85
C LEU A 460 22.66 -38.72 49.67
N SER A 461 23.98 -38.90 49.54
CA SER A 461 24.60 -40.19 49.17
C SER A 461 24.14 -41.38 50.03
N ALA A 462 24.01 -41.18 51.34
CA ALA A 462 23.58 -42.21 52.30
C ALA A 462 22.07 -42.52 52.26
N ILE A 463 21.25 -41.60 51.76
CA ILE A 463 19.78 -41.69 51.78
C ILE A 463 19.15 -41.63 50.38
N LEU A 464 19.96 -41.55 49.33
CA LEU A 464 19.52 -41.27 47.96
C LEU A 464 18.47 -42.28 47.50
N SER A 465 18.69 -43.57 47.75
CA SER A 465 17.74 -44.64 47.42
C SER A 465 16.37 -44.48 48.12
N THR A 466 16.36 -43.84 49.30
CA THR A 466 15.15 -43.60 50.09
C THR A 466 14.42 -42.32 49.67
N VAL A 467 15.15 -41.27 49.28
CA VAL A 467 14.56 -39.96 48.95
C VAL A 467 14.33 -39.74 47.47
N LEU A 468 14.98 -40.48 46.58
CA LEU A 468 14.91 -40.27 45.12
C LEU A 468 13.48 -40.39 44.59
N THR A 469 12.80 -41.49 44.86
CA THR A 469 11.41 -41.70 44.42
C THR A 469 10.44 -40.69 45.03
N PRO A 470 10.47 -40.42 46.36
CA PRO A 470 9.69 -39.33 46.96
C PRO A 470 9.90 -37.97 46.30
N ILE A 471 11.16 -37.55 46.06
CA ILE A 471 11.46 -36.28 45.41
C ILE A 471 10.89 -36.27 43.99
N LYS A 472 11.13 -37.30 43.18
CA LYS A 472 10.64 -37.40 41.80
C LYS A 472 9.11 -37.36 41.71
N ASN A 473 8.40 -37.71 42.77
CA ASN A 473 6.94 -37.66 42.83
C ASN A 473 6.34 -36.29 43.20
N ILE A 474 7.16 -35.34 43.65
CA ILE A 474 6.69 -33.97 43.92
C ILE A 474 6.24 -33.31 42.60
N THR A 475 5.09 -32.66 42.65
CA THR A 475 4.62 -31.74 41.61
C THR A 475 4.71 -30.32 42.13
N VAL A 476 5.41 -29.46 41.40
CA VAL A 476 5.47 -28.02 41.66
C VAL A 476 4.48 -27.35 40.73
N SER A 477 3.59 -26.52 41.28
CA SER A 477 2.58 -25.79 40.52
C SER A 477 2.66 -24.29 40.79
N VAL A 478 2.63 -23.49 39.73
CA VAL A 478 2.70 -22.02 39.78
C VAL A 478 1.52 -21.42 39.02
N PRO A 479 0.61 -20.69 39.69
CA PRO A 479 -0.44 -19.95 39.02
C PRO A 479 0.13 -18.68 38.40
N VAL A 480 -0.20 -18.42 37.14
CA VAL A 480 0.16 -17.20 36.40
C VAL A 480 -1.09 -16.63 35.74
N ASN A 481 -1.19 -15.30 35.70
CA ASN A 481 -2.26 -14.60 35.00
C ASN A 481 -1.76 -14.01 33.69
N LEU A 482 -2.52 -14.18 32.61
CA LEU A 482 -2.20 -13.63 31.30
C LEU A 482 -2.79 -12.22 31.10
N PRO A 483 -2.17 -11.37 30.27
CA PRO A 483 -2.80 -10.15 29.78
C PRO A 483 -3.86 -10.46 28.71
N LEU A 484 -4.58 -9.45 28.22
CA LEU A 484 -5.49 -9.62 27.10
C LEU A 484 -4.70 -9.89 25.81
N LEU A 485 -4.94 -11.04 25.17
CA LEU A 485 -4.19 -11.49 23.98
C LEU A 485 -4.95 -11.27 22.65
N GLY A 486 -6.17 -10.72 22.71
CA GLY A 486 -7.00 -10.48 21.53
C GLY A 486 -6.51 -9.32 20.66
N VAL A 487 -6.96 -9.29 19.41
CA VAL A 487 -6.58 -8.31 18.37
C VAL A 487 -6.69 -6.86 18.86
N ASN A 488 -7.70 -6.56 19.69
CA ASN A 488 -7.93 -5.21 20.22
C ASN A 488 -6.79 -4.70 21.11
N ASN A 489 -6.05 -5.59 21.78
CA ASN A 489 -4.92 -5.25 22.64
C ASN A 489 -3.56 -5.43 21.95
N LEU A 490 -3.51 -5.92 20.72
CA LEU A 490 -2.25 -5.99 19.97
C LEU A 490 -1.84 -4.60 19.48
N GLN A 491 -0.53 -4.35 19.41
CA GLN A 491 0.08 -3.12 18.90
C GLN A 491 1.15 -3.45 17.85
N LEU A 492 1.10 -2.75 16.72
CA LEU A 492 2.08 -2.85 15.64
C LEU A 492 2.91 -1.56 15.56
N SER A 493 4.20 -1.69 15.28
CA SER A 493 5.03 -0.58 14.83
C SER A 493 5.80 -0.96 13.56
N GLY A 494 6.09 0.04 12.74
CA GLY A 494 6.90 -0.09 11.53
C GLY A 494 7.49 1.24 11.11
N SER A 495 8.20 1.23 9.98
CA SER A 495 8.82 2.43 9.43
C SER A 495 9.07 2.28 7.94
N TRP A 496 9.05 3.41 7.24
CA TRP A 496 9.45 3.48 5.83
C TRP A 496 10.96 3.47 5.66
N SER A 497 11.44 2.77 4.63
CA SER A 497 12.79 2.96 4.12
C SER A 497 12.95 4.36 3.51
N ALA A 498 14.21 4.79 3.35
CA ALA A 498 14.51 6.04 2.66
C ALA A 498 13.96 6.00 1.23
N VAL A 499 13.33 7.10 0.79
CA VAL A 499 12.85 7.22 -0.59
C VAL A 499 14.04 7.22 -1.54
N THR A 500 14.05 6.30 -2.50
CA THR A 500 15.12 6.14 -3.48
C THR A 500 14.59 6.14 -4.91
N SER A 501 15.37 6.67 -5.85
CA SER A 501 15.07 6.56 -7.29
C SER A 501 15.47 5.20 -7.85
N TYR A 502 14.79 4.70 -8.87
CA TYR A 502 15.11 3.43 -9.53
C TYR A 502 14.79 3.42 -11.03
#